data_AF-A0A1H5Z1N5-F1
#
_entry.id   AF-A0A1H5Z1N5-F1
#
_cell.length_a   1.000
_cell.length_b   1.000
_cell.length_c   1.000
_cell.angle_alpha   90.00
_cell.angle_beta   90.00
_cell.angle_gamma   90.00
#
_symmetry.space_group_name_H-M   'P 1'
#
loop_
_entity.id
_entity.type
_entity.pdbx_description
1 polymer ?
#
loop_
_entity_poly.entity_id
_entity_poly.type
_entity_poly.pdbx_seq_one_letter_code
_entity_poly.pdbx_strand_id
1 'polypeptide(L)'
;MTVTEMFSSFLDNLKIENADKISNQYEEITSCLNKKFRDTESRTANSLQVGSYGRYTGIKGISDLDMLYIMPKSEWDTYKDGKQAKLLSDVRAAIQNRYPTSNVKVDSPVVRIEFTNFHVEV
;
A
#
# COMPACT_ATOMS: atom_id res chain seq x y z
N MET A 1 19.50 35.18 4.52
CA MET A 1 18.83 34.09 3.79
C MET A 1 18.43 34.63 2.44
N THR A 2 19.00 34.09 1.36
CA THR A 2 18.62 34.42 -0.02
C THR A 2 17.32 33.72 -0.41
N VAL A 3 16.67 34.16 -1.48
CA VAL A 3 15.48 33.47 -2.03
C VAL A 3 15.80 32.00 -2.33
N THR A 4 16.99 31.71 -2.86
CA THR A 4 17.46 30.35 -3.14
C THR A 4 17.59 29.50 -1.87
N GLU A 5 18.17 30.06 -0.80
CA GLU A 5 18.30 29.37 0.49
C GLU A 5 16.92 29.10 1.12
N MET A 6 15.99 30.05 1.02
CA MET A 6 14.61 29.87 1.49
C MET A 6 13.90 28.73 0.76
N PHE A 7 13.97 28.70 -0.57
CA PHE A 7 13.34 27.63 -1.37
C PHE A 7 13.98 26.27 -1.14
N SER A 8 15.31 26.21 -0.97
CA SER A 8 16.00 24.95 -0.67
C SER A 8 15.56 24.37 0.67
N SER A 9 15.54 25.21 1.72
CA SER A 9 15.04 24.83 3.04
C SER A 9 13.57 24.41 3.01
N PHE A 10 12.73 25.13 2.25
CA PHE A 10 11.33 24.77 2.07
C PHE A 10 11.17 23.37 1.44
N LEU A 11 11.88 23.09 0.35
CA LEU A 11 11.83 21.78 -0.32
C LEU A 11 12.36 20.65 0.59
N ASP A 12 13.40 20.91 1.36
CA ASP A 12 13.92 19.95 2.34
C ASP A 12 12.88 19.62 3.42
N ASN A 13 12.15 20.63 3.91
CA ASN A 13 11.09 20.45 4.91
C ASN A 13 9.86 19.70 4.37
N LEU A 14 9.68 19.62 3.05
CA LEU A 14 8.62 18.83 2.41
C LEU A 14 8.98 17.35 2.28
N LYS A 15 10.23 16.94 2.49
CA LYS A 15 10.64 15.55 2.30
C LYS A 15 9.98 14.63 3.33
N ILE A 16 9.63 13.43 2.89
CA ILE A 16 9.07 12.38 3.74
C ILE A 16 10.16 11.86 4.69
N GLU A 17 9.89 11.88 5.99
CA GLU A 17 10.84 11.47 7.04
C GLU A 17 10.76 9.98 7.41
N ASN A 18 9.61 9.34 7.16
CA ASN A 18 9.31 7.96 7.57
C ASN A 18 9.32 6.96 6.40
N ALA A 19 10.11 7.22 5.36
CA ALA A 19 10.17 6.39 4.14
C ALA A 19 10.49 4.91 4.44
N ASP A 20 11.41 4.62 5.36
CA ASP A 20 11.74 3.24 5.74
C ASP A 20 10.55 2.50 6.37
N LYS A 21 9.76 3.20 7.21
CA LYS A 21 8.55 2.61 7.82
C LYS A 21 7.49 2.33 6.76
N ILE A 22 7.34 3.24 5.80
CA ILE A 22 6.42 3.07 4.67
C ILE A 22 6.85 1.89 3.81
N SER A 23 8.12 1.80 3.42
CA SER A 23 8.68 0.68 2.64
C SER A 23 8.44 -0.65 3.33
N ASN A 24 8.71 -0.73 4.64
CA ASN A 24 8.46 -1.93 5.41
C ASN A 24 6.98 -2.36 5.38
N GLN A 25 6.03 -1.43 5.45
CA GLN A 25 4.61 -1.81 5.35
C GLN A 25 4.23 -2.31 3.95
N TYR A 26 4.71 -1.65 2.89
CA TYR A 26 4.50 -2.15 1.52
C TYR A 26 5.08 -3.56 1.34
N GLU A 27 6.26 -3.81 1.90
CA GLU A 27 6.93 -5.11 1.82
C GLU A 27 6.16 -6.22 2.54
N GLU A 28 5.65 -5.94 3.75
CA GLU A 28 4.86 -6.89 4.53
C GLU A 28 3.49 -7.19 3.88
N ILE A 29 2.82 -6.16 3.35
CA ILE A 29 1.58 -6.34 2.59
C ILE A 29 1.85 -7.17 1.32
N THR A 30 2.91 -6.86 0.59
CA THR A 30 3.31 -7.63 -0.60
C THR A 30 3.53 -9.10 -0.26
N SER A 31 4.27 -9.37 0.82
CA SER A 31 4.57 -10.74 1.26
C SER A 31 3.31 -11.52 1.62
N CYS A 32 2.37 -10.93 2.36
CA CYS A 32 1.18 -11.66 2.79
C CYS A 32 0.22 -11.97 1.62
N LEU A 33 0.13 -11.08 0.64
CA LEU A 33 -0.66 -11.31 -0.58
C LEU A 33 0.01 -12.33 -1.50
N ASN A 34 1.34 -12.27 -1.63
CA ASN A 34 2.11 -13.28 -2.35
C ASN A 34 1.99 -14.66 -1.71
N LYS A 35 1.98 -14.75 -0.38
CA LYS A 35 1.71 -16.00 0.35
C LYS A 35 0.34 -16.54 -0.02
N LYS A 36 -0.69 -15.67 0.04
CA LYS A 36 -2.09 -16.05 -0.18
C LYS A 36 -2.36 -16.54 -1.61
N PHE A 37 -1.89 -15.81 -2.61
CA PHE A 37 -2.30 -16.00 -4.01
C PHE A 37 -1.25 -16.71 -4.86
N ARG A 38 -0.04 -16.91 -4.34
CA ARG A 38 1.08 -17.50 -5.10
C ARG A 38 1.93 -18.50 -4.32
N ASP A 39 1.68 -18.68 -3.02
CA ASP A 39 2.51 -19.49 -2.11
C ASP A 39 4.00 -19.11 -2.14
N THR A 40 4.29 -17.81 -2.17
CA THR A 40 5.66 -17.27 -2.10
C THR A 40 5.79 -16.23 -0.99
N GLU A 41 7.01 -16.01 -0.51
CA GLU A 41 7.32 -15.02 0.56
C GLU A 41 8.02 -13.77 0.01
N SER A 42 7.90 -13.49 -1.30
CA SER A 42 8.56 -12.31 -1.86
C SER A 42 7.94 -11.04 -1.30
N ARG A 43 8.81 -10.13 -0.80
CA ARG A 43 8.41 -8.84 -0.24
C ARG A 43 8.29 -7.73 -1.30
N THR A 44 8.68 -7.98 -2.55
CA THR A 44 8.74 -6.93 -3.59
C THR A 44 8.10 -7.32 -4.92
N ALA A 45 7.86 -8.60 -5.18
CA ALA A 45 7.26 -9.04 -6.43
C ALA A 45 5.74 -8.80 -6.45
N ASN A 46 5.20 -8.55 -7.65
CA ASN A 46 3.75 -8.45 -7.93
C ASN A 46 3.03 -7.26 -7.27
N SER A 47 3.77 -6.26 -6.80
CA SER A 47 3.19 -5.03 -6.31
C SER A 47 3.86 -3.81 -6.92
N LEU A 48 3.13 -2.70 -6.93
CA LEU A 48 3.62 -1.38 -7.36
C LEU A 48 3.20 -0.34 -6.32
N GLN A 49 4.15 0.49 -5.91
CA GLN A 49 3.85 1.71 -5.17
C GLN A 49 3.33 2.73 -6.18
N VAL A 50 2.10 3.21 -5.99
CA VAL A 50 1.46 4.15 -6.91
C VAL A 50 1.04 5.41 -6.14
N GLY A 51 0.12 6.19 -6.71
CA GLY A 51 -0.36 7.38 -6.03
C GLY A 51 0.68 8.50 -5.93
N SER A 52 0.47 9.39 -4.98
CA SER A 52 1.39 10.52 -4.73
C SER A 52 2.77 10.03 -4.27
N TYR A 53 2.82 8.97 -3.47
CA TYR A 53 4.06 8.37 -2.98
C TYR A 53 4.87 7.77 -4.13
N GLY A 54 4.27 6.90 -4.95
CA GLY A 54 4.93 6.27 -6.10
C GLY A 54 5.36 7.24 -7.22
N ARG A 55 4.77 8.44 -7.27
CA ARG A 55 5.16 9.51 -8.21
C ARG A 55 6.14 10.53 -7.60
N TYR A 56 6.60 10.32 -6.37
CA TYR A 56 7.48 11.25 -5.65
C TYR A 56 6.88 12.66 -5.47
N THR A 57 5.56 12.77 -5.42
CA THR A 57 4.84 14.02 -5.13
C THR A 57 4.22 14.03 -3.73
N GLY A 58 4.33 12.92 -2.99
CA GLY A 58 4.00 12.85 -1.57
C GLY A 58 5.00 13.67 -0.75
N ILE A 59 4.48 14.41 0.23
CA ILE A 59 5.29 15.28 1.10
C ILE A 59 5.23 14.82 2.57
N LYS A 60 6.02 15.46 3.42
CA LYS A 60 6.01 15.27 4.88
C LYS A 60 4.57 15.27 5.42
N GLY A 61 4.25 14.25 6.20
CA GLY A 61 2.91 14.07 6.77
C GLY A 61 1.90 13.38 5.84
N ILE A 62 2.35 12.76 4.74
CA ILE A 62 1.50 11.91 3.90
C ILE A 62 0.78 10.85 4.73
N SER A 63 -0.55 10.80 4.59
CA SER A 63 -1.42 9.85 5.27
C SER A 63 -1.95 8.77 4.35
N ASP A 64 -2.07 9.05 3.05
CA ASP A 64 -2.80 8.22 2.10
C ASP A 64 -1.77 7.60 1.14
N LEU A 65 -1.56 6.29 1.27
CA LEU A 65 -0.56 5.55 0.51
C LEU A 65 -1.23 4.52 -0.38
N ASP A 66 -1.01 4.64 -1.69
CA ASP A 66 -1.64 3.77 -2.68
C ASP A 66 -0.69 2.64 -3.09
N MET A 67 -1.26 1.44 -3.23
CA MET A 67 -0.60 0.23 -3.70
C MET A 67 -1.43 -0.41 -4.81
N LEU A 68 -0.77 -0.97 -5.83
CA LEU A 68 -1.40 -1.98 -6.67
C LEU A 68 -0.81 -3.34 -6.32
N TYR A 69 -1.67 -4.34 -6.11
CA TYR A 69 -1.28 -5.73 -6.14
C TYR A 69 -1.74 -6.39 -7.45
N ILE A 70 -0.80 -6.98 -8.19
CA ILE A 70 -1.04 -7.59 -9.49
C ILE A 70 -1.48 -9.04 -9.28
N MET A 71 -2.78 -9.29 -9.44
CA MET A 71 -3.37 -10.62 -9.27
C MET A 71 -2.81 -11.65 -10.26
N PRO A 72 -2.64 -12.93 -9.85
CA PRO A 72 -2.28 -14.01 -10.76
C PRO A 72 -3.33 -14.19 -11.84
N LYS A 73 -2.90 -14.48 -13.08
CA LYS A 73 -3.83 -14.89 -14.15
C LYS A 73 -4.64 -16.13 -13.75
N SER A 74 -4.07 -17.03 -12.95
CA SER A 74 -4.76 -18.23 -12.44
C SER A 74 -5.98 -17.91 -11.57
N GLU A 75 -6.04 -16.73 -10.95
CA GLU A 75 -7.17 -16.30 -10.11
C GLU A 75 -8.30 -15.64 -10.92
N TRP A 76 -8.12 -15.45 -12.23
CA TRP A 76 -9.12 -14.78 -13.07
C TRP A 76 -10.48 -15.47 -13.01
N ASP A 77 -10.52 -16.80 -13.19
CA ASP A 77 -11.79 -17.55 -13.17
C ASP A 77 -12.44 -17.58 -11.78
N THR A 78 -11.65 -17.40 -10.73
CA THR A 78 -12.13 -17.27 -9.35
C THR A 78 -12.91 -15.98 -9.14
N TYR A 79 -12.45 -14.87 -9.72
CA TYR A 79 -12.91 -13.51 -9.37
C TYR A 79 -13.62 -12.74 -10.49
N LYS A 80 -13.70 -13.28 -11.71
CA LYS A 80 -14.51 -12.72 -12.80
C LYS A 80 -16.02 -12.81 -12.51
N ASP A 81 -16.83 -12.17 -13.36
CA ASP A 81 -18.29 -12.30 -13.39
C ASP A 81 -19.01 -11.91 -12.08
N GLY A 82 -18.73 -10.70 -11.55
CA GLY A 82 -19.42 -10.14 -10.39
C GLY A 82 -18.84 -10.54 -9.02
N LYS A 83 -17.68 -11.20 -9.01
CA LYS A 83 -17.02 -11.67 -7.78
C LYS A 83 -15.95 -10.72 -7.24
N GLN A 84 -15.95 -9.46 -7.66
CA GLN A 84 -15.02 -8.43 -7.17
C GLN A 84 -15.15 -8.20 -5.66
N ALA A 85 -16.37 -8.24 -5.12
CA ALA A 85 -16.58 -8.17 -3.67
C ALA A 85 -15.92 -9.34 -2.91
N LYS A 86 -15.91 -10.54 -3.53
CA LYS A 86 -15.20 -11.71 -2.99
C LYS A 86 -13.69 -11.51 -3.04
N LEU A 87 -13.15 -10.97 -4.15
CA LEU A 87 -11.73 -10.63 -4.26
C LEU A 87 -11.31 -9.70 -3.12
N LEU A 88 -12.02 -8.58 -2.94
CA LEU A 88 -11.74 -7.61 -1.88
C LEU A 88 -11.85 -8.23 -0.47
N SER A 89 -12.82 -9.12 -0.26
CA SER A 89 -12.97 -9.84 1.01
C SER A 89 -11.80 -10.80 1.29
N ASP A 90 -11.34 -11.53 0.27
CA ASP A 90 -10.21 -12.46 0.39
C ASP A 90 -8.87 -11.73 0.60
N VAL A 91 -8.67 -10.59 -0.08
CA VAL A 91 -7.53 -9.67 0.13
C VAL A 91 -7.56 -9.11 1.55
N ARG A 92 -8.70 -8.58 2.00
CA ARG A 92 -8.89 -8.12 3.38
C ARG A 92 -8.54 -9.19 4.39
N ALA A 93 -9.02 -10.43 4.20
CA ALA A 93 -8.76 -11.52 5.12
C ALA A 93 -7.26 -11.88 5.19
N ALA A 94 -6.56 -11.91 4.04
CA ALA A 94 -5.13 -12.16 4.00
C ALA A 94 -4.33 -11.10 4.76
N ILE A 95 -4.69 -9.83 4.57
CA ILE A 95 -4.03 -8.70 5.24
C ILE A 95 -4.37 -8.67 6.73
N GLN A 96 -5.62 -8.91 7.11
CA GLN A 96 -6.04 -8.97 8.51
C GLN A 96 -5.30 -10.06 9.29
N ASN A 97 -5.01 -11.21 8.66
CA ASN A 97 -4.21 -12.26 9.28
C ASN A 97 -2.78 -11.81 9.60
N ARG A 98 -2.19 -10.95 8.77
CA ARG A 98 -0.85 -10.37 9.01
C ARG A 98 -0.89 -9.28 10.10
N TYR A 99 -1.97 -8.50 10.14
CA TYR A 99 -2.17 -7.36 11.03
C TYR A 99 -3.42 -7.55 11.91
N PRO A 100 -3.42 -8.49 12.86
CA PRO A 100 -4.62 -8.83 13.63
C PRO A 100 -5.14 -7.69 14.51
N THR A 101 -4.29 -6.71 14.85
CA THR A 101 -4.65 -5.55 15.68
C THR A 101 -4.99 -4.30 14.88
N SER A 102 -4.76 -4.29 13.56
CA SER A 102 -5.07 -3.14 12.70
C SER A 102 -6.50 -3.23 12.19
N ASN A 103 -7.12 -2.06 11.97
CA ASN A 103 -8.40 -1.99 11.28
C ASN A 103 -8.18 -2.20 9.78
N VAL A 104 -8.65 -3.33 9.25
CA VAL A 104 -8.60 -3.66 7.82
C VAL A 104 -10.02 -3.77 7.30
N LYS A 105 -10.37 -2.93 6.32
CA LYS A 105 -11.73 -2.85 5.77
C LYS A 105 -11.70 -2.74 4.25
N VAL A 106 -12.78 -3.21 3.62
CA VAL A 106 -13.06 -2.93 2.21
C VAL A 106 -13.66 -1.53 2.15
N ASP A 107 -13.07 -0.64 1.34
CA ASP A 107 -13.48 0.76 1.18
C ASP A 107 -13.59 1.12 -0.31
N SER A 108 -14.53 0.46 -1.00
CA SER A 108 -14.88 0.58 -2.43
C SER A 108 -13.99 1.46 -3.34
N PRO A 109 -13.18 0.91 -4.26
CA PRO A 109 -12.87 -0.50 -4.58
C PRO A 109 -11.48 -0.96 -4.07
N VAL A 110 -11.06 -0.49 -2.89
CA VAL A 110 -9.75 -0.82 -2.29
C VAL A 110 -9.91 -1.56 -0.95
N VAL A 111 -8.84 -2.19 -0.49
CA VAL A 111 -8.70 -2.65 0.89
C VAL A 111 -7.80 -1.68 1.64
N ARG A 112 -8.36 -0.99 2.65
CA ARG A 112 -7.62 -0.05 3.49
C ARG A 112 -7.12 -0.72 4.77
N ILE A 113 -5.84 -0.50 5.08
CA ILE A 113 -5.21 -0.80 6.38
C ILE A 113 -4.93 0.50 7.12
N GLU A 114 -5.53 0.68 8.30
CA GLU A 114 -5.26 1.85 9.14
C GLU A 114 -4.07 1.58 10.08
N PHE A 115 -3.00 2.38 9.94
CA PHE A 115 -1.90 2.49 10.89
C PHE A 115 -2.01 3.79 11.68
N THR A 116 -1.17 3.98 12.70
CA THR A 116 -1.25 5.15 13.61
C THR A 116 -1.15 6.50 12.89
N ASN A 117 -0.29 6.62 11.89
CA ASN A 117 0.03 7.90 11.25
C ASN A 117 -0.36 7.97 9.76
N PHE A 118 -0.73 6.86 9.16
CA PHE A 118 -1.06 6.75 7.74
C PHE A 118 -1.92 5.50 7.53
N HIS A 119 -2.49 5.37 6.34
CA HIS A 119 -3.12 4.15 5.89
C HIS A 119 -2.56 3.74 4.54
N VAL A 120 -2.68 2.45 4.23
CA VAL A 120 -2.35 1.92 2.91
C VAL A 120 -3.62 1.40 2.27
N GLU A 121 -3.86 1.78 1.02
CA GLU A 121 -4.93 1.29 0.17
C GLU A 121 -4.36 0.35 -0.88
N VAL A 122 -4.90 -0.86 -0.95
CA VAL A 122 -4.45 -1.94 -1.87
C VAL A 122 -5.56 -2.34 -2.82
#